data_AF-A0A916V0C3-F1
#
_entry.id   AF-A0A916V0C3-F1
#
_cell.length_a   1.000
_cell.length_b   1.000
_cell.length_c   1.000
_cell.angle_alpha   90.00
_cell.angle_beta   90.00
_cell.angle_gamma   90.00
#
_symmetry.space_group_name_H-M   'P 1'
#
loop_
_entity.id
_entity.type
_entity.pdbx_description
1 polymer ?
#
loop_
_entity_poly.entity_id
_entity_poly.type
_entity_poly.pdbx_seq_one_letter_code
_entity_poly.pdbx_strand_id
1 'polypeptide(L)'
;MNFLKKAMFGAAAAMALVGSVHATPINVGGVIFDPDAPLNLSGTTDTITQSINPSTGELSGYGIITKLNTDSTFCPGCELTFKYSGYTPVSSGTVPTPAGTGQTIFYTGGIISIYVDVSKDATAAGALGLNDANTTNGVLWLQLAGHNINGTSLTGINFTSLAGSKLVGGLLGNGQWDVTGGLADSYLNTNTQADGSDFSFTNSFTTFPTNSILFATGSGTFNGSAIPEPGSMALIGLGMLAAGVLRRRNAAK
;
A
#
# COMPACT_ATOMS: atom_id res chain seq x y z
N MET A 1 -21.14 53.44 18.13
CA MET A 1 -20.12 52.39 17.89
C MET A 1 -20.50 51.67 16.61
N ASN A 2 -19.83 52.01 15.50
CA ASN A 2 -20.30 51.83 14.13
C ASN A 2 -20.50 50.35 13.75
N PHE A 3 -21.56 50.08 12.97
CA PHE A 3 -21.95 48.77 12.42
C PHE A 3 -20.78 48.03 11.75
N LEU A 4 -19.87 48.78 11.13
CA LEU A 4 -18.62 48.28 10.53
C LEU A 4 -17.72 47.51 11.52
N LYS A 5 -17.60 48.00 12.77
CA LYS A 5 -16.76 47.36 13.80
C LYS A 5 -17.39 46.06 14.33
N LYS A 6 -18.72 45.97 14.38
CA LYS A 6 -19.44 44.73 14.74
C LYS A 6 -19.39 43.68 13.63
N ALA A 7 -19.48 44.10 12.37
CA ALA A 7 -19.36 43.21 11.21
C ALA A 7 -17.95 42.61 11.05
N MET A 8 -16.90 43.39 11.32
CA MET A 8 -15.52 42.88 11.26
C MET A 8 -15.19 41.89 12.38
N PHE A 9 -15.70 42.10 13.60
CA PHE A 9 -15.55 41.12 14.69
C PHE A 9 -16.35 39.83 14.45
N GLY A 10 -17.52 39.90 13.82
CA GLY A 10 -18.30 38.72 13.45
C GLY A 10 -17.65 37.87 12.34
N ALA A 11 -17.00 38.51 11.36
CA ALA A 11 -16.29 37.82 10.29
C ALA A 11 -15.00 37.12 10.77
N ALA A 12 -14.26 37.74 11.70
CA ALA A 12 -13.07 37.14 12.30
C ALA A 12 -13.40 35.95 13.22
N ALA A 13 -14.52 35.99 13.94
CA ALA A 13 -15.00 34.86 14.76
C ALA A 13 -15.49 33.67 13.91
N ALA A 14 -16.10 33.93 12.75
CA ALA A 14 -16.51 32.87 11.81
C ALA A 14 -15.32 32.22 11.08
N MET A 15 -14.25 32.98 10.82
CA MET A 15 -12.98 32.44 10.29
C MET A 15 -12.14 31.70 11.33
N ALA A 16 -12.41 31.86 12.63
CA ALA A 16 -11.78 31.08 13.69
C ALA A 16 -12.51 29.76 14.00
N LEU A 17 -13.72 29.55 13.43
CA LEU A 17 -14.54 28.34 13.60
C LEU A 17 -14.48 27.38 12.41
N VAL A 18 -13.74 27.71 11.35
CA VAL A 18 -13.24 26.68 10.41
C VAL A 18 -12.15 25.91 11.14
N GLY A 19 -12.58 25.05 12.06
CA GLY A 19 -11.74 23.97 12.57
C GLY A 19 -11.18 23.20 11.38
N SER A 20 -9.93 22.76 11.49
CA SER A 20 -9.30 21.87 10.52
C SER A 20 -10.28 20.77 10.14
N VAL A 21 -10.70 20.76 8.86
CA VAL A 21 -11.55 19.70 8.31
C VAL A 21 -10.64 18.48 8.19
N HIS A 22 -10.54 17.73 9.28
CA HIS A 22 -9.90 16.42 9.25
C HIS A 22 -10.83 15.48 8.49
N ALA A 23 -10.33 14.84 7.44
CA ALA A 23 -11.00 13.74 6.79
C ALA A 23 -11.26 12.65 7.84
N THR A 24 -12.48 12.13 7.84
CA THR A 24 -12.81 10.98 8.69
C THR A 24 -12.11 9.74 8.12
N PRO A 25 -11.65 8.81 8.98
CA PRO A 25 -11.14 7.53 8.52
C PRO A 25 -12.14 6.85 7.57
N ILE A 26 -11.64 6.37 6.45
CA ILE A 26 -12.41 5.73 5.38
C ILE A 26 -12.50 4.23 5.72
N ASN A 27 -13.68 3.64 5.61
CA ASN A 27 -13.88 2.20 5.77
C ASN A 27 -14.32 1.58 4.44
N VAL A 28 -13.46 0.75 3.87
CA VAL A 28 -13.76 -0.01 2.64
C VAL A 28 -13.68 -1.50 2.96
N GLY A 29 -14.83 -2.17 2.95
CA GLY A 29 -14.90 -3.62 3.14
C GLY A 29 -14.40 -4.11 4.52
N GLY A 30 -14.42 -3.25 5.55
CA GLY A 30 -13.91 -3.56 6.89
C GLY A 30 -12.48 -3.10 7.15
N VAL A 31 -11.77 -2.66 6.10
CA VAL A 31 -10.43 -2.06 6.20
C VAL A 31 -10.57 -0.55 6.40
N ILE A 32 -10.02 -0.05 7.49
CA ILE A 32 -10.09 1.34 7.92
C ILE A 32 -8.72 1.99 7.71
N PHE A 33 -8.68 3.10 6.98
CA PHE A 33 -7.47 3.88 6.76
C PHE A 33 -7.79 5.38 6.81
N ASP A 34 -6.82 6.17 7.25
CA ASP A 34 -6.97 7.61 7.41
C ASP A 34 -6.11 8.35 6.37
N PRO A 35 -6.74 9.08 5.42
CA PRO A 35 -6.01 9.86 4.41
C PRO A 35 -5.28 11.08 5.01
N ASP A 36 -5.66 11.53 6.20
CA ASP A 36 -5.03 12.66 6.90
C ASP A 36 -3.96 12.21 7.92
N ALA A 37 -3.72 10.90 8.03
CA ALA A 37 -2.66 10.39 8.88
C ALA A 37 -1.31 11.01 8.49
N PRO A 38 -0.42 11.31 9.46
CA PRO A 38 0.91 11.88 9.18
C PRO A 38 1.74 11.05 8.18
N LEU A 39 1.52 9.73 8.17
CA LEU A 39 1.95 8.83 7.12
C LEU A 39 0.71 8.43 6.31
N ASN A 40 0.42 9.22 5.28
CA ASN A 40 -0.69 9.00 4.36
C ASN A 40 -0.50 7.62 3.70
N LEU A 41 -1.33 6.66 4.11
CA LEU A 41 -1.35 5.28 3.65
C LEU A 41 0.03 4.59 3.56
N SER A 42 0.66 4.39 4.71
CA SER A 42 1.81 3.49 4.85
C SER A 42 1.39 2.10 5.35
N GLY A 43 1.84 1.04 4.70
CA GLY A 43 1.58 -0.33 5.13
C GLY A 43 2.83 -1.08 5.55
N THR A 44 2.66 -2.04 6.47
CA THR A 44 3.71 -2.98 6.88
C THR A 44 3.17 -4.39 6.78
N THR A 45 4.04 -5.27 6.32
CA THR A 45 3.80 -6.70 6.22
C THR A 45 4.91 -7.39 7.00
N ASP A 46 4.58 -7.93 8.17
CA ASP A 46 5.58 -8.61 9.00
C ASP A 46 5.91 -10.01 8.46
N THR A 47 5.11 -10.53 7.52
CA THR A 47 5.27 -11.88 6.98
C THR A 47 4.95 -11.95 5.50
N ILE A 48 5.98 -12.32 4.73
CA ILE A 48 5.94 -12.57 3.29
C ILE A 48 6.68 -13.88 3.02
N THR A 49 6.14 -14.70 2.16
CA THR A 49 6.84 -15.82 1.51
C THR A 49 7.22 -15.43 0.10
N GLN A 50 8.38 -15.89 -0.34
CA GLN A 50 8.80 -15.82 -1.73
C GLN A 50 9.17 -17.20 -2.21
N SER A 51 8.62 -17.56 -3.36
CA SER A 51 9.02 -18.69 -4.19
C SER A 51 9.60 -18.14 -5.49
N ILE A 52 10.71 -18.73 -5.94
CA ILE A 52 11.35 -18.42 -7.22
C ILE A 52 11.28 -19.67 -8.08
N ASN A 53 10.69 -19.56 -9.27
CA ASN A 53 10.68 -20.65 -10.22
C ASN A 53 12.13 -20.99 -10.66
N PRO A 54 12.61 -22.23 -10.47
CA PRO A 54 14.01 -22.58 -10.75
C PRO A 54 14.40 -22.55 -12.23
N SER A 55 13.42 -22.52 -13.14
CA SER A 55 13.64 -22.53 -14.59
C SER A 55 13.45 -21.15 -15.21
N THR A 56 12.46 -20.38 -14.74
CA THR A 56 12.12 -19.08 -15.33
C THR A 56 12.65 -17.90 -14.52
N GLY A 57 12.91 -18.09 -13.22
CA GLY A 57 13.20 -17.02 -12.27
C GLY A 57 11.97 -16.22 -11.85
N GLU A 58 10.77 -16.61 -12.28
CA GLU A 58 9.53 -15.91 -11.90
C GLU A 58 9.32 -15.93 -10.39
N LEU A 59 8.92 -14.77 -9.84
CA LEU A 59 8.61 -14.62 -8.42
C LEU A 59 7.12 -14.81 -8.17
N SER A 60 6.80 -15.53 -7.09
CA SER A 60 5.46 -15.62 -6.54
C SER A 60 5.50 -15.76 -5.02
N GLY A 61 4.37 -15.54 -4.36
CA GLY A 61 4.29 -15.71 -2.93
C GLY A 61 3.02 -15.16 -2.30
N TYR A 62 3.04 -15.17 -0.99
CA TYR A 62 1.91 -14.83 -0.13
C TYR A 62 2.37 -13.94 1.03
N GLY A 63 1.50 -13.10 1.56
CA GLY A 63 1.79 -12.34 2.77
C GLY A 63 0.56 -11.81 3.48
N ILE A 64 0.79 -11.18 4.63
CA ILE A 64 -0.25 -10.59 5.49
C ILE A 64 0.13 -9.15 5.83
N ILE A 65 -0.72 -8.20 5.45
CA ILE A 65 -0.58 -6.81 5.86
C ILE A 65 -0.97 -6.73 7.35
N THR A 66 -0.02 -6.36 8.20
CA THR A 66 -0.21 -6.32 9.66
C THR A 66 -0.45 -4.92 10.19
N LYS A 67 -0.12 -3.88 9.40
CA LYS A 67 -0.38 -2.48 9.74
C LYS A 67 -0.74 -1.67 8.51
N LEU A 68 -1.66 -0.71 8.69
CA LEU A 68 -1.94 0.39 7.76
C LEU A 68 -1.97 1.70 8.55
N ASN A 69 -1.41 2.78 8.00
CA ASN A 69 -1.24 4.07 8.70
C ASN A 69 -0.62 3.92 10.10
N THR A 70 0.31 2.96 10.27
CA THR A 70 0.91 2.54 11.57
C THR A 70 -0.03 1.87 12.58
N ASP A 71 -1.32 1.76 12.26
CA ASP A 71 -2.34 1.10 13.07
C ASP A 71 -2.41 -0.40 12.75
N SER A 72 -2.38 -1.24 13.78
CA SER A 72 -2.59 -2.70 13.67
C SER A 72 -4.06 -3.11 13.88
N THR A 73 -4.93 -2.16 14.22
CA THR A 73 -6.37 -2.35 14.40
C THR A 73 -7.20 -1.94 13.18
N PHE A 74 -6.51 -1.62 12.08
CA PHE A 74 -7.08 -1.17 10.81
C PHE A 74 -8.09 -2.15 10.17
N CYS A 75 -8.08 -3.43 10.56
CA CYS A 75 -9.02 -4.45 10.07
C CYS A 75 -9.79 -5.11 11.24
N PRO A 76 -10.73 -4.40 11.91
CA PRO A 76 -11.46 -4.97 13.04
C PRO A 76 -12.27 -6.18 12.59
N GLY A 77 -11.99 -7.35 13.19
CA GLY A 77 -12.70 -8.58 12.84
C GLY A 77 -12.30 -9.20 11.49
N CYS A 78 -11.31 -8.65 10.79
CA CYS A 78 -10.78 -9.22 9.55
C CYS A 78 -9.25 -9.36 9.57
N GLU A 79 -8.72 -9.99 8.54
CA GLU A 79 -7.32 -9.98 8.14
C GLU A 79 -7.18 -9.52 6.69
N LEU A 80 -6.04 -8.92 6.38
CA LEU A 80 -5.73 -8.43 5.04
C LEU A 80 -4.54 -9.22 4.51
N THR A 81 -4.81 -10.15 3.59
CA THR A 81 -3.84 -11.08 3.05
C THR A 81 -3.60 -10.77 1.58
N PHE A 82 -2.47 -11.20 1.02
CA PHE A 82 -2.21 -10.98 -0.40
C PHE A 82 -1.45 -12.13 -1.04
N LYS A 83 -1.73 -12.32 -2.33
CA LYS A 83 -0.97 -13.17 -3.23
C LYS A 83 -0.30 -12.30 -4.27
N TYR A 84 0.93 -12.64 -4.63
CA TYR A 84 1.62 -12.04 -5.76
C TYR A 84 2.21 -13.08 -6.70
N SER A 85 2.27 -12.73 -7.99
CA SER A 85 2.88 -13.56 -9.04
C SER A 85 3.16 -12.73 -10.30
N GLY A 86 3.72 -13.35 -11.34
CA GLY A 86 3.88 -12.71 -12.65
C GLY A 86 5.04 -11.72 -12.76
N TYR A 87 5.89 -11.62 -11.73
CA TYR A 87 7.17 -10.90 -11.85
C TYR A 87 8.18 -11.80 -12.55
N THR A 88 8.46 -11.51 -13.81
CA THR A 88 9.36 -12.32 -14.65
C THR A 88 10.68 -11.57 -14.87
N PRO A 89 11.85 -12.23 -14.79
CA PRO A 89 13.11 -11.58 -15.10
C PRO A 89 13.12 -11.03 -16.53
N VAL A 90 13.54 -9.78 -16.70
CA VAL A 90 13.68 -9.13 -18.02
C VAL A 90 14.65 -9.92 -18.89
N SER A 91 15.74 -10.40 -18.29
CA SER A 91 16.64 -11.39 -18.89
C SER A 91 16.11 -12.78 -18.60
N SER A 92 15.46 -13.40 -19.59
CA SER A 92 14.78 -14.70 -19.45
C SER A 92 15.63 -15.77 -18.74
N GLY A 93 15.07 -16.44 -17.74
CA GLY A 93 15.73 -17.54 -17.04
C GLY A 93 16.80 -17.11 -16.01
N THR A 94 16.88 -15.83 -15.68
CA THR A 94 17.80 -15.36 -14.63
C THR A 94 17.27 -15.76 -13.26
N VAL A 95 18.01 -16.63 -12.56
CA VAL A 95 17.68 -17.12 -11.22
C VAL A 95 18.81 -16.73 -10.25
N PRO A 96 18.52 -16.21 -9.05
CA PRO A 96 19.56 -15.92 -8.07
C PRO A 96 20.22 -17.19 -7.57
N THR A 97 21.53 -17.13 -7.38
CA THR A 97 22.33 -18.23 -6.82
C THR A 97 23.20 -17.73 -5.68
N PRO A 98 23.57 -18.57 -4.71
CA PRO A 98 24.47 -18.15 -3.63
C PRO A 98 25.86 -17.72 -4.10
N ALA A 99 26.31 -18.16 -5.28
CA ALA A 99 27.55 -17.71 -5.90
C ALA A 99 27.42 -16.33 -6.57
N GLY A 100 26.18 -15.88 -6.81
CA GLY A 100 25.84 -14.60 -7.42
C GLY A 100 25.57 -13.49 -6.40
N THR A 101 26.28 -13.45 -5.27
CA THR A 101 26.14 -12.35 -4.31
C THR A 101 26.45 -11.01 -4.98
N GLY A 102 25.60 -10.00 -4.78
CA GLY A 102 25.63 -8.71 -5.47
C GLY A 102 24.90 -8.70 -6.82
N GLN A 103 24.36 -9.83 -7.28
CA GLN A 103 23.58 -9.88 -8.52
C GLN A 103 22.32 -9.02 -8.38
N THR A 104 22.12 -8.13 -9.35
CA THR A 104 20.87 -7.39 -9.54
C THR A 104 20.08 -8.09 -10.64
N ILE A 105 18.80 -8.37 -10.39
CA ILE A 105 17.87 -8.95 -11.35
C ILE A 105 16.72 -7.97 -11.52
N PHE A 106 16.50 -7.53 -12.75
CA PHE A 106 15.35 -6.70 -13.11
C PHE A 106 14.18 -7.60 -13.52
N TYR A 107 13.00 -7.28 -13.04
CA TYR A 107 11.77 -8.01 -13.34
C TYR A 107 10.77 -7.09 -14.03
N THR A 108 9.91 -7.67 -14.85
CA THR A 108 8.77 -7.02 -15.50
C THR A 108 7.47 -7.75 -15.18
N GLY A 109 6.33 -7.08 -15.39
CA GLY A 109 5.02 -7.57 -15.02
C GLY A 109 4.77 -7.45 -13.52
N GLY A 110 4.18 -8.48 -12.93
CA GLY A 110 3.82 -8.50 -11.52
C GLY A 110 2.37 -8.11 -11.29
N ILE A 111 1.69 -8.92 -10.51
CA ILE A 111 0.30 -8.74 -10.09
C ILE A 111 0.25 -9.04 -8.60
N ILE A 112 -0.43 -8.19 -7.83
CA ILE A 112 -0.71 -8.43 -6.41
C ILE A 112 -2.20 -8.28 -6.18
N SER A 113 -2.80 -9.33 -5.64
CA SER A 113 -4.21 -9.35 -5.27
C SER A 113 -4.31 -9.38 -3.75
N ILE A 114 -4.94 -8.36 -3.19
CA ILE A 114 -5.12 -8.18 -1.74
C ILE A 114 -6.56 -8.52 -1.39
N TYR A 115 -6.75 -9.38 -0.39
CA TYR A 115 -8.03 -9.92 0.03
C TYR A 115 -8.32 -9.52 1.46
N VAL A 116 -9.55 -9.04 1.70
CA VAL A 116 -10.09 -8.92 3.06
C VAL A 116 -10.82 -10.20 3.41
N ASP A 117 -10.38 -10.87 4.47
CA ASP A 117 -11.00 -12.09 4.98
C ASP A 117 -11.44 -11.93 6.44
N VAL A 118 -12.62 -12.45 6.78
CA VAL A 118 -13.19 -12.43 8.12
C VAL A 118 -12.98 -13.74 8.89
N SER A 119 -12.52 -14.80 8.21
CA SER A 119 -12.33 -16.12 8.81
C SER A 119 -11.05 -16.23 9.66
N LYS A 120 -10.05 -15.37 9.39
CA LYS A 120 -8.79 -15.25 10.16
C LYS A 120 -8.02 -16.56 10.25
N ASP A 121 -7.83 -17.22 9.12
CA ASP A 121 -7.16 -18.51 9.01
C ASP A 121 -5.71 -18.41 8.50
N ALA A 122 -5.27 -17.23 8.03
CA ALA A 122 -3.86 -16.93 7.85
C ALA A 122 -3.22 -16.44 9.17
N THR A 123 -1.99 -16.88 9.44
CA THR A 123 -1.29 -16.48 10.68
C THR A 123 0.05 -15.86 10.35
N ALA A 124 0.27 -14.62 10.82
CA ALA A 124 1.55 -13.94 10.62
C ALA A 124 2.72 -14.69 11.29
N ALA A 125 2.47 -15.40 12.38
CA ALA A 125 3.50 -16.25 13.01
C ALA A 125 3.90 -17.48 12.16
N GLY A 126 3.12 -17.83 11.14
CA GLY A 126 3.24 -19.06 10.37
C GLY A 126 3.40 -18.80 8.88
N ALA A 127 4.45 -18.08 8.46
CA ALA A 127 4.76 -17.84 7.04
C ALA A 127 4.65 -19.10 6.16
N LEU A 128 5.09 -20.25 6.69
CA LEU A 128 5.05 -21.55 6.01
C LEU A 128 3.64 -22.12 5.82
N GLY A 129 2.65 -21.60 6.54
CA GLY A 129 1.25 -21.99 6.44
C GLY A 129 0.46 -21.17 5.42
N LEU A 130 1.03 -20.10 4.86
CA LEU A 130 0.35 -19.29 3.84
C LEU A 130 0.25 -20.06 2.52
N ASN A 131 -0.95 -20.11 1.95
CA ASN A 131 -1.25 -20.78 0.71
C ASN A 131 -2.53 -20.21 0.09
N ASP A 132 -2.87 -20.67 -1.13
CA ASP A 132 -4.07 -20.18 -1.81
C ASP A 132 -5.36 -20.33 -0.99
N ALA A 133 -5.52 -21.42 -0.23
CA ALA A 133 -6.76 -21.71 0.49
C ALA A 133 -7.04 -20.75 1.66
N ASN A 134 -6.01 -20.16 2.28
CA ASN A 134 -6.17 -19.22 3.40
C ASN A 134 -5.75 -17.76 3.07
N THR A 135 -5.10 -17.54 1.93
CA THR A 135 -4.62 -16.20 1.52
C THR A 135 -5.48 -15.60 0.40
N THR A 136 -6.35 -16.39 -0.22
CA THR A 136 -7.21 -15.93 -1.34
C THR A 136 -8.69 -16.25 -1.15
N ASN A 137 -9.08 -16.70 0.04
CA ASN A 137 -10.45 -17.04 0.44
C ASN A 137 -11.33 -15.82 0.80
N GLY A 138 -10.76 -14.61 0.84
CA GLY A 138 -11.47 -13.37 1.11
C GLY A 138 -12.07 -12.68 -0.12
N VAL A 139 -12.61 -11.49 0.10
CA VAL A 139 -13.09 -10.61 -0.99
C VAL A 139 -11.92 -9.79 -1.53
N LEU A 140 -11.78 -9.69 -2.86
CA LEU A 140 -10.75 -8.87 -3.51
C LEU A 140 -10.92 -7.40 -3.12
N TRP A 141 -10.05 -6.92 -2.23
CA TRP A 141 -10.09 -5.58 -1.68
C TRP A 141 -9.33 -4.58 -2.54
N LEU A 142 -8.14 -4.97 -3.02
CA LEU A 142 -7.33 -4.14 -3.90
C LEU A 142 -6.55 -5.02 -4.88
N GLN A 143 -6.52 -4.61 -6.14
CA GLN A 143 -5.75 -5.25 -7.20
C GLN A 143 -4.67 -4.28 -7.67
N LEU A 144 -3.43 -4.75 -7.63
CA LEU A 144 -2.25 -3.99 -8.02
C LEU A 144 -1.53 -4.67 -9.18
N ALA A 145 -0.86 -3.87 -10.01
CA ALA A 145 0.06 -4.31 -11.05
C ALA A 145 1.43 -3.65 -10.85
N GLY A 146 2.51 -4.32 -11.25
CA GLY A 146 3.85 -3.74 -11.24
C GLY A 146 3.94 -2.52 -12.17
N HIS A 147 4.26 -1.35 -11.61
CA HIS A 147 4.42 -0.12 -12.38
C HIS A 147 5.72 -0.20 -13.20
N ASN A 148 5.63 -0.03 -14.51
CA ASN A 148 6.76 -0.26 -15.40
C ASN A 148 7.55 1.03 -15.67
N ILE A 149 8.80 1.08 -15.21
CA ILE A 149 9.75 2.13 -15.53
C ILE A 149 10.84 1.55 -16.42
N ASN A 150 10.89 1.99 -17.68
CA ASN A 150 11.90 1.56 -18.65
C ASN A 150 12.01 0.03 -18.79
N GLY A 151 10.88 -0.67 -18.82
CA GLY A 151 10.83 -2.12 -18.97
C GLY A 151 10.99 -2.91 -17.66
N THR A 152 11.12 -2.24 -16.51
CA THR A 152 11.30 -2.87 -15.20
C THR A 152 10.19 -2.45 -14.24
N SER A 153 9.56 -3.40 -13.54
CA SER A 153 8.59 -3.15 -12.48
C SER A 153 9.08 -3.47 -11.07
N LEU A 154 10.10 -4.33 -10.96
CA LEU A 154 10.74 -4.68 -9.69
C LEU A 154 12.24 -4.85 -9.90
N THR A 155 13.03 -4.28 -9.00
CA THR A 155 14.47 -4.55 -8.92
C THR A 155 14.72 -5.47 -7.74
N GLY A 156 15.30 -6.64 -8.01
CA GLY A 156 15.70 -7.61 -7.00
C GLY A 156 17.22 -7.60 -6.82
N ILE A 157 17.69 -7.68 -5.59
CA ILE A 157 19.13 -7.77 -5.29
C ILE A 157 19.39 -8.99 -4.43
N ASN A 158 20.35 -9.81 -4.87
CA ASN A 158 20.78 -11.00 -4.17
C ASN A 158 22.01 -10.71 -3.30
N PHE A 159 21.84 -10.67 -1.99
CA PHE A 159 22.95 -10.62 -1.01
C PHE A 159 23.21 -11.97 -0.36
N THR A 160 22.62 -13.05 -0.87
CA THR A 160 22.79 -14.39 -0.32
C THR A 160 24.13 -14.98 -0.73
N SER A 161 24.81 -15.61 0.22
CA SER A 161 26.04 -16.37 0.01
C SER A 161 26.04 -17.66 0.84
N LEU A 162 27.07 -18.49 0.65
CA LEU A 162 27.28 -19.71 1.44
C LEU A 162 28.32 -19.45 2.54
N ALA A 163 27.91 -19.64 3.79
CA ALA A 163 28.84 -19.81 4.92
C ALA A 163 28.87 -21.30 5.28
N GLY A 164 29.84 -22.03 4.70
CA GLY A 164 29.82 -23.49 4.72
C GLY A 164 28.62 -24.02 3.94
N SER A 165 27.79 -24.86 4.57
CA SER A 165 26.58 -25.43 3.94
C SER A 165 25.30 -24.63 4.22
N LYS A 166 25.40 -23.45 4.84
CA LYS A 166 24.25 -22.61 5.21
C LYS A 166 24.20 -21.35 4.36
N LEU A 167 22.98 -20.99 3.95
CA LEU A 167 22.73 -19.69 3.34
C LEU A 167 22.80 -18.59 4.41
N VAL A 168 23.52 -17.52 4.09
CA VAL A 168 23.59 -16.29 4.89
C VAL A 168 23.33 -15.08 3.98
N GLY A 169 22.87 -13.97 4.56
CA GLY A 169 22.48 -12.77 3.81
C GLY A 169 20.97 -12.74 3.54
N GLY A 170 20.57 -12.24 2.37
CA GLY A 170 19.15 -12.09 2.04
C GLY A 170 18.88 -11.64 0.61
N LEU A 171 17.61 -11.62 0.25
CA LEU A 171 17.11 -11.07 -1.01
C LEU A 171 16.38 -9.77 -0.70
N LEU A 172 16.62 -8.73 -1.50
CA LEU A 172 15.88 -7.48 -1.42
C LEU A 172 15.04 -7.30 -2.67
N GLY A 173 13.89 -6.66 -2.52
CA GLY A 173 13.06 -6.20 -3.63
C GLY A 173 12.63 -4.76 -3.40
N ASN A 174 12.57 -3.99 -4.48
CA ASN A 174 11.95 -2.67 -4.48
C ASN A 174 11.27 -2.41 -5.82
N GLY A 175 10.24 -1.58 -5.79
CA GLY A 175 9.52 -1.19 -6.99
C GLY A 175 8.31 -0.32 -6.67
N GLN A 176 7.42 -0.24 -7.64
CA GLN A 176 6.20 0.56 -7.57
C GLN A 176 5.02 -0.24 -8.11
N TRP A 177 3.81 0.16 -7.70
CA TRP A 177 2.58 -0.46 -8.14
C TRP A 177 1.56 0.57 -8.62
N ASP A 178 0.78 0.14 -9.60
CA ASP A 178 -0.43 0.81 -10.06
C ASP A 178 -1.66 0.06 -9.56
N VAL A 179 -2.67 0.79 -9.11
CA VAL A 179 -3.98 0.27 -8.78
C VAL A 179 -4.74 -0.01 -10.07
N THR A 180 -5.30 -1.22 -10.15
CA THR A 180 -5.98 -1.71 -11.36
C THR A 180 -7.38 -2.27 -11.08
N GLY A 181 -7.82 -2.27 -9.82
CA GLY A 181 -9.17 -2.67 -9.44
C GLY A 181 -9.31 -3.05 -7.96
N GLY A 182 -10.44 -3.67 -7.62
CA GLY A 182 -10.81 -4.03 -6.25
C GLY A 182 -11.77 -3.01 -5.61
N LEU A 183 -12.28 -3.35 -4.42
CA LEU A 183 -13.23 -2.49 -3.69
C LEU A 183 -12.66 -1.12 -3.33
N ALA A 184 -11.35 -1.04 -3.05
CA ALA A 184 -10.68 0.19 -2.62
C ALA A 184 -10.06 1.00 -3.77
N ASP A 185 -10.23 0.59 -5.03
CA ASP A 185 -9.63 1.23 -6.21
C ASP A 185 -9.84 2.74 -6.25
N SER A 186 -11.10 3.19 -6.17
CA SER A 186 -11.47 4.61 -6.25
C SER A 186 -10.92 5.48 -5.12
N TYR A 187 -10.39 4.87 -4.06
CA TYR A 187 -9.81 5.57 -2.91
C TYR A 187 -8.29 5.60 -2.97
N LEU A 188 -7.66 4.70 -3.71
CA LEU A 188 -6.22 4.44 -3.65
C LEU A 188 -5.50 4.64 -4.99
N ASN A 189 -6.23 4.76 -6.09
CA ASN A 189 -5.71 5.13 -7.40
C ASN A 189 -5.48 6.64 -7.48
N THR A 190 -4.31 7.09 -7.03
CA THR A 190 -3.97 8.49 -6.80
C THR A 190 -2.94 9.03 -7.79
N ASN A 191 -2.13 8.17 -8.39
CA ASN A 191 -1.00 8.50 -9.26
C ASN A 191 -0.03 9.53 -8.62
N THR A 192 0.15 9.48 -7.30
CA THR A 192 0.92 10.51 -6.54
C THR A 192 2.40 10.17 -6.36
N GLN A 193 2.80 8.92 -6.62
CA GLN A 193 4.20 8.50 -6.48
C GLN A 193 4.99 8.87 -7.74
N ALA A 194 6.29 8.56 -7.73
CA ALA A 194 7.16 8.85 -8.86
C ALA A 194 6.65 8.16 -10.14
N ASP A 195 6.80 8.85 -11.28
CA ASP A 195 6.33 8.40 -12.61
C ASP A 195 4.81 8.15 -12.72
N GLY A 196 4.04 8.64 -11.74
CA GLY A 196 2.58 8.52 -11.72
C GLY A 196 2.07 7.21 -11.14
N SER A 197 2.90 6.43 -10.44
CA SER A 197 2.43 5.22 -9.77
C SER A 197 1.59 5.54 -8.52
N ASP A 198 0.90 4.53 -7.99
CA ASP A 198 0.06 4.67 -6.79
C ASP A 198 0.79 4.33 -5.50
N PHE A 199 1.64 3.30 -5.55
CA PHE A 199 2.41 2.83 -4.41
C PHE A 199 3.89 2.68 -4.73
N SER A 200 4.72 2.83 -3.72
CA SER A 200 6.10 2.38 -3.70
C SER A 200 6.28 1.33 -2.60
N PHE A 201 7.15 0.34 -2.82
CA PHE A 201 7.39 -0.71 -1.84
C PHE A 201 8.86 -1.11 -1.74
N THR A 202 9.19 -1.69 -0.59
CA THR A 202 10.45 -2.38 -0.36
C THR A 202 10.20 -3.63 0.48
N ASN A 203 10.95 -4.69 0.21
CA ASN A 203 10.84 -5.95 0.91
C ASN A 203 12.22 -6.59 1.10
N SER A 204 12.33 -7.38 2.16
CA SER A 204 13.54 -8.11 2.49
C SER A 204 13.20 -9.54 2.89
N PHE A 205 13.93 -10.51 2.34
CA PHE A 205 13.84 -11.92 2.68
C PHE A 205 15.15 -12.38 3.26
N THR A 206 15.17 -12.63 4.57
CA THR A 206 16.39 -12.92 5.34
C THR A 206 16.39 -14.33 5.91
N THR A 207 15.28 -15.05 5.81
CA THR A 207 15.14 -16.42 6.30
C THR A 207 14.94 -17.38 5.12
N PHE A 208 15.66 -18.50 5.13
CA PHE A 208 15.59 -19.54 4.10
C PHE A 208 15.21 -20.88 4.73
N PRO A 209 13.91 -21.15 4.97
CA PRO A 209 13.46 -22.30 5.76
C PRO A 209 13.90 -23.66 5.22
N THR A 210 14.05 -23.78 3.91
CA THR A 210 14.50 -25.00 3.24
C THR A 210 16.01 -25.00 2.93
N ASN A 211 16.75 -24.00 3.43
CA ASN A 211 18.14 -23.73 3.07
C ASN A 211 18.36 -23.63 1.54
N SER A 212 17.35 -23.14 0.83
CA SER A 212 17.36 -22.88 -0.60
C SER A 212 17.03 -21.41 -0.86
N ILE A 213 17.78 -20.77 -1.74
CA ILE A 213 17.52 -19.38 -2.16
C ILE A 213 16.18 -19.24 -2.91
N LEU A 214 15.66 -20.35 -3.43
CA LEU A 214 14.41 -20.41 -4.17
C LEU A 214 13.16 -20.29 -3.29
N PHE A 215 13.31 -20.46 -1.97
CA PHE A 215 12.21 -20.26 -1.04
C PHE A 215 12.69 -19.51 0.20
N ALA A 216 12.12 -18.34 0.41
CA ALA A 216 12.52 -17.45 1.49
C ALA A 216 11.31 -16.81 2.18
N THR A 217 11.51 -16.37 3.42
CA THR A 217 10.51 -15.61 4.17
C THR A 217 11.10 -14.31 4.70
N GLY A 218 10.24 -13.33 4.90
CA GLY A 218 10.67 -12.00 5.30
C GLY A 218 9.51 -11.03 5.51
N SER A 219 9.80 -9.75 5.32
CA SER A 219 8.89 -8.65 5.59
C SER A 219 9.03 -7.54 4.55
N GLY A 220 8.07 -6.61 4.54
CA GLY A 220 8.09 -5.48 3.64
C GLY A 220 7.27 -4.30 4.13
N THR A 221 7.49 -3.16 3.49
CA THR A 221 6.74 -1.94 3.71
C THR A 221 6.34 -1.34 2.36
N PHE A 222 5.23 -0.63 2.36
CA PHE A 222 4.78 0.13 1.20
C PHE A 222 4.22 1.47 1.63
N ASN A 223 4.26 2.44 0.72
CA ASN A 223 3.73 3.79 0.94
C ASN A 223 2.95 4.22 -0.29
N GLY A 224 1.84 4.92 -0.08
CA GLY A 224 1.01 5.46 -1.14
C GLY A 224 0.32 6.75 -0.69
N SER A 225 -0.88 6.98 -1.20
CA SER A 225 -1.76 8.03 -0.71
C SER A 225 -3.21 7.56 -0.85
N ALA A 226 -4.09 8.07 0.00
CA ALA A 226 -5.52 7.87 -0.13
C ALA A 226 -6.23 9.16 -0.56
N ILE A 227 -7.28 9.04 -1.36
CA ILE A 227 -8.17 10.13 -1.76
C ILE A 227 -9.17 10.37 -0.64
N PRO A 228 -9.18 11.57 -0.03
CA PRO A 228 -10.18 11.93 0.98
C PRO A 228 -11.61 11.87 0.40
N GLU A 229 -12.59 11.48 1.20
CA GLU A 229 -13.97 11.42 0.73
C GLU A 229 -14.47 12.78 0.21
N PRO A 230 -15.27 12.82 -0.87
CA PRO A 230 -15.78 14.07 -1.47
C PRO A 230 -16.58 14.96 -0.51
N GLY A 231 -17.07 14.41 0.62
CA GLY A 231 -17.84 15.15 1.62
C GLY A 231 -17.11 16.38 2.16
N SER A 232 -15.80 16.29 2.39
CA SER A 232 -14.98 17.42 2.85
C SER A 232 -14.92 18.55 1.80
N MET A 233 -14.82 18.20 0.52
CA MET A 233 -14.82 19.16 -0.59
C MET A 233 -16.21 19.78 -0.82
N ALA A 234 -17.27 18.98 -0.69
CA ALA A 234 -18.65 19.43 -0.82
C ALA A 234 -19.04 20.41 0.31
N LEU A 235 -18.59 20.17 1.54
CA LEU A 235 -18.83 21.08 2.68
C LEU A 235 -18.09 22.41 2.53
N ILE A 236 -16.86 22.41 2.01
CA ILE A 236 -16.13 23.64 1.66
C ILE A 236 -16.85 24.38 0.52
N GLY A 237 -17.30 23.66 -0.51
CA GLY A 237 -18.11 24.21 -1.60
C GLY A 237 -19.42 24.84 -1.11
N LEU A 238 -20.18 24.14 -0.27
CA LEU A 238 -21.40 24.63 0.37
C LEU A 238 -21.13 25.82 1.29
N GLY A 239 -20.03 25.80 2.04
CA GLY A 239 -19.59 26.91 2.90
C GLY A 239 -19.29 28.18 2.10
N MET A 240 -18.59 28.05 0.96
CA MET A 240 -18.33 29.17 0.06
C MET A 240 -19.61 29.69 -0.61
N LEU A 241 -20.53 28.80 -0.97
CA LEU A 241 -21.82 29.17 -1.56
C LEU A 241 -22.70 29.93 -0.54
N ALA A 242 -22.75 29.45 0.71
CA ALA A 242 -23.43 30.13 1.81
C ALA A 242 -22.79 31.52 2.10
N ALA A 243 -21.46 31.62 2.13
CA ALA A 243 -20.76 32.88 2.31
C ALA A 243 -21.02 33.87 1.16
N GLY A 244 -21.07 33.39 -0.08
CA GLY A 244 -21.41 34.18 -1.27
C GLY A 244 -22.83 34.75 -1.23
N VAL A 245 -23.81 33.94 -0.81
CA VAL A 245 -25.21 34.37 -0.65
C VAL A 245 -25.35 35.40 0.48
N LEU A 246 -24.67 35.20 1.61
CA LEU A 246 -24.67 36.15 2.73
C LEU A 246 -24.02 37.50 2.35
N ARG A 247 -22.94 37.49 1.56
CA ARG A 247 -22.31 38.72 1.06
C ARG A 247 -23.23 39.50 0.12
N ARG A 248 -23.97 38.84 -0.76
CA ARG A 248 -24.94 39.50 -1.66
C ARG A 248 -26.10 40.13 -0.89
N ARG A 249 -26.60 39.48 0.16
CA ARG A 249 -27.70 40.00 0.99
C ARG A 249 -27.32 41.27 1.77
N ASN A 250 -26.05 41.42 2.14
CA ASN A 250 -25.56 42.61 2.84
C ASN A 250 -25.19 43.76 1.88
N ALA A 251 -24.91 43.49 0.61
CA ALA A 251 -24.64 44.52 -0.40
C ALA A 251 -25.93 45.11 -1.03
N ALA A 252 -27.07 44.42 -0.88
CA ALA A 252 -28.38 44.85 -1.38
C ALA A 252 -29.23 45.61 -0.33
N LYS A 253 -28.67 45.90 0.85
CA LYS A 253 -29.23 46.79 1.87
C LYS A 253 -28.37 48.03 1.99
#